data_AF-A0A6M3IV28-F1
#
_entry.id   AF-A0A6M3IV28-F1
#
_cell.length_a   1.000
_cell.length_b   1.000
_cell.length_c   1.000
_cell.angle_alpha   90.00
_cell.angle_beta   90.00
_cell.angle_gamma   90.00
#
_symmetry.space_group_name_H-M   'P 1'
#
loop_
_entity.id
_entity.type
_entity.pdbx_description
1 polymer ?
#
loop_
_entity_poly.entity_id
_entity_poly.type
_entity_poly.pdbx_seq_one_letter_code
_entity_poly.pdbx_strand_id
1 'polypeptide(L)'
;MRDKNGRFIKGCPKFYERTEYHKEICRKNGLLRKGKPSSNKGRKNWFKHSEEFKRKISERFKGKHLSIEHRKKLSERQLGSKNHAWKGGRLTNSAGYIIIKKSDHPFCGIHGYVMEHRLVMEKIIGRYLEPFEIIHHRNGIKSDNRPENLELTIRKAHLGKVRCPHCLKEFSIR
;
A
#
# COMPACT_ATOMS: atom_id res chain seq x y z
N MET A 1 -15.09 -30.21 9.96
CA MET A 1 -16.26 -31.09 9.71
C MET A 1 -16.09 -31.72 8.34
N ARG A 2 -16.40 -33.02 8.23
CA ARG A 2 -16.53 -33.75 6.97
C ARG A 2 -18.01 -33.75 6.57
N ASP A 3 -18.33 -33.78 5.28
CA ASP A 3 -19.72 -33.92 4.84
C ASP A 3 -20.26 -35.35 5.06
N LYS A 4 -21.55 -35.58 4.74
CA LYS A 4 -22.21 -36.90 4.79
C LYS A 4 -21.55 -38.00 3.94
N ASN A 5 -20.57 -37.62 3.11
CA ASN A 5 -19.77 -38.51 2.28
C ASN A 5 -18.28 -38.55 2.71
N GLY A 6 -17.96 -38.06 3.92
CA GLY A 6 -16.62 -38.16 4.51
C GLY A 6 -15.57 -37.19 3.96
N ARG A 7 -15.93 -36.21 3.11
CA ARG A 7 -14.96 -35.25 2.54
C ARG A 7 -14.74 -34.06 3.45
N PHE A 8 -13.48 -33.64 3.64
CA PHE A 8 -13.14 -32.44 4.41
C PHE A 8 -13.69 -31.18 3.74
N ILE A 9 -14.55 -30.45 4.46
CA ILE A 9 -15.08 -29.18 3.99
C ILE A 9 -13.98 -28.11 4.18
N LYS A 10 -13.23 -27.82 3.12
CA LYS A 10 -12.30 -26.68 3.10
C LYS A 10 -13.12 -25.38 3.17
N GLY A 11 -12.84 -24.58 4.20
CA GLY A 11 -13.21 -23.18 4.43
C GLY A 11 -14.35 -22.58 3.60
N CYS A 12 -15.40 -22.11 4.28
CA CYS A 12 -16.53 -21.43 3.64
C CYS A 12 -16.05 -20.28 2.73
N PRO A 13 -16.42 -20.26 1.44
CA PRO A 13 -16.13 -19.17 0.53
C PRO A 13 -16.71 -17.85 1.07
N LYS A 14 -15.89 -16.79 1.11
CA LYS A 14 -16.26 -15.45 1.61
C LYS A 14 -17.53 -14.85 0.99
N PHE A 15 -17.96 -15.39 -0.15
CA PHE A 15 -19.11 -14.90 -0.90
C PHE A 15 -20.46 -15.18 -0.20
N TYR A 16 -20.56 -16.24 0.61
CA TYR A 16 -21.81 -16.64 1.27
C TYR A 16 -22.01 -16.02 2.68
N GLU A 17 -21.07 -15.19 3.15
CA GLU A 17 -21.09 -14.62 4.52
C GLU A 17 -22.20 -13.58 4.77
N ARG A 18 -23.02 -13.22 3.76
CA ARG A 18 -23.98 -12.11 3.86
C ARG A 18 -25.46 -12.48 3.81
N THR A 19 -25.81 -13.75 3.61
CA THR A 19 -27.22 -14.15 3.64
C THR A 19 -27.65 -14.50 5.07
N GLU A 20 -28.86 -14.09 5.48
CA GLU A 20 -29.41 -14.40 6.82
C GLU A 20 -29.48 -15.92 7.06
N TYR A 21 -29.81 -16.68 6.02
CA TYR A 21 -29.82 -18.15 6.04
C TYR A 21 -28.47 -18.75 6.46
N HIS A 22 -27.35 -18.19 5.98
CA HIS A 22 -26.01 -18.67 6.35
C HIS A 22 -25.65 -18.34 7.80
N LYS A 23 -26.04 -17.16 8.29
CA LYS A 23 -25.85 -16.75 9.70
C LYS A 23 -26.60 -17.68 10.65
N GLU A 24 -27.80 -18.13 10.28
CA GLU A 24 -28.60 -19.05 11.09
C GLU A 24 -27.98 -20.46 11.14
N ILE A 25 -27.52 -20.99 10.00
CA ILE A 25 -26.83 -22.30 9.94
C ILE A 25 -25.53 -22.27 10.77
N CYS A 26 -24.73 -21.21 10.65
CA CYS A 26 -23.51 -21.07 11.45
C CYS A 26 -23.79 -20.92 12.96
N ARG A 27 -24.94 -20.35 13.34
CA ARG A 27 -25.37 -20.23 14.74
C ARG A 27 -25.81 -21.58 15.32
N LYS A 28 -26.65 -22.34 14.59
CA LYS A 28 -27.12 -23.68 14.99
C LYS A 28 -25.99 -24.72 15.07
N ASN A 29 -24.95 -24.60 14.22
CA ASN A 29 -23.83 -25.55 14.18
C ASN A 29 -22.59 -25.09 14.98
N GLY A 30 -22.65 -23.97 15.71
CA GLY A 30 -21.51 -23.47 16.50
C GLY A 30 -20.30 -23.00 15.68
N LEU A 31 -20.49 -22.75 14.37
CA LEU A 31 -19.42 -22.40 13.41
C LEU A 31 -19.20 -20.90 13.23
N LEU A 32 -19.85 -20.05 14.03
CA LEU A 32 -19.57 -18.62 14.07
C LEU A 32 -18.11 -18.40 14.45
N ARG A 33 -17.28 -18.11 13.45
CA ARG A 33 -15.90 -17.68 13.67
C ARG A 33 -15.96 -16.38 14.46
N LYS A 34 -15.68 -16.44 15.78
CA LYS A 34 -15.24 -15.26 16.52
C LYS A 34 -14.03 -14.73 15.75
N GLY A 35 -14.21 -13.64 15.00
CA GLY A 35 -13.12 -13.00 14.30
C GLY A 35 -12.00 -12.79 15.32
N LYS A 36 -10.80 -13.34 15.03
CA LYS A 36 -9.65 -13.08 15.91
C LYS A 36 -9.53 -11.56 16.00
N PRO A 37 -9.61 -10.96 17.21
CA PRO A 37 -9.40 -9.54 17.32
C PRO A 37 -8.05 -9.22 16.71
N SER A 38 -7.97 -8.18 15.88
CA SER A 38 -6.68 -7.69 15.42
C SER A 38 -5.80 -7.48 16.65
N SER A 39 -4.51 -7.80 16.54
CA SER A 39 -3.53 -7.76 17.62
C SER A 39 -3.39 -6.40 18.35
N ASN A 40 -4.18 -5.39 17.97
CA ASN A 40 -4.25 -4.07 18.59
C ASN A 40 -5.58 -3.75 19.32
N LYS A 41 -6.58 -4.64 19.31
CA LYS A 41 -7.78 -4.45 20.15
C LYS A 41 -7.54 -4.99 21.56
N GLY A 42 -6.66 -4.35 22.33
CA GLY A 42 -6.35 -4.84 23.68
C GLY A 42 -5.37 -4.05 24.54
N ARG A 43 -4.57 -3.13 23.99
CA ARG A 43 -3.81 -2.18 24.84
C ARG A 43 -4.68 -0.99 25.23
N LYS A 44 -5.77 -1.26 25.95
CA LYS A 44 -6.40 -0.20 26.74
C LYS A 44 -5.45 0.07 27.90
N ASN A 45 -4.88 1.28 27.92
CA ASN A 45 -3.97 1.77 28.94
C ASN A 45 -4.74 1.83 30.29
N TRP A 46 -4.78 0.71 31.01
CA TRP A 46 -5.71 0.50 32.14
C TRP A 46 -5.23 1.08 33.46
N PHE A 47 -3.97 1.52 33.53
CA PHE A 47 -3.42 2.20 34.71
C PHE A 47 -3.19 3.66 34.37
N LYS A 48 -4.11 4.53 34.80
CA LYS A 48 -3.83 5.96 34.85
C LYS A 48 -2.74 6.17 35.89
N HIS A 49 -1.55 6.55 35.47
CA HIS A 49 -0.51 6.96 36.40
C HIS A 49 -1.03 8.09 37.30
N SER A 50 -0.70 8.05 38.59
CA SER A 50 -1.04 9.13 39.50
C SER A 50 -0.46 10.46 38.99
N GLU A 51 -1.14 11.56 39.28
CA GLU A 51 -0.63 12.90 38.92
C GLU A 51 0.75 13.16 39.51
N GLU A 52 1.03 12.60 40.69
CA GLU A 52 2.34 12.63 41.32
C GLU A 52 3.41 11.90 40.48
N PHE A 53 3.10 10.72 39.93
CA PHE A 53 4.03 9.98 39.06
C PHE A 53 4.30 10.72 37.76
N LYS A 54 3.25 11.29 37.13
CA LYS A 54 3.39 12.11 35.92
C LYS A 54 4.26 13.35 36.20
N ARG A 55 4.06 14.00 37.34
CA ARG A 55 4.87 15.14 37.79
C ARG A 55 6.33 14.75 37.99
N LYS A 56 6.61 13.66 38.73
CA LYS A 56 7.96 13.14 38.97
C LYS A 56 8.72 12.83 37.67
N ILE A 57 8.03 12.23 36.69
CA ILE A 57 8.61 12.00 35.36
C ILE A 57 8.87 13.33 34.65
N SER A 58 7.88 14.22 34.59
CA SER A 58 8.01 15.52 33.93
C SER A 58 9.19 16.33 34.48
N GLU A 59 9.29 16.44 35.80
CA GLU A 59 10.39 17.13 36.50
C GLU A 59 11.75 16.51 36.18
N ARG A 60 11.86 15.17 36.17
CA ARG A 60 13.11 14.45 35.86
C ARG A 60 13.66 14.77 34.47
N PHE A 61 12.79 15.00 33.49
CA PHE A 61 13.14 15.26 32.09
C PHE A 61 13.08 16.74 31.69
N LYS A 62 12.62 17.62 32.57
CA LYS A 62 12.53 19.07 32.32
C LYS A 62 13.90 19.64 31.94
N GLY A 63 13.96 20.34 30.81
CA GLY A 63 15.19 20.97 30.30
C GLY A 63 16.24 20.01 29.71
N LYS A 64 16.02 18.68 29.78
CA LYS A 64 16.93 17.69 29.19
C LYS A 64 16.61 17.49 27.73
N HIS A 65 17.34 18.16 26.86
CA HIS A 65 17.31 17.87 25.43
C HIS A 65 18.34 16.81 25.08
N LEU A 66 17.93 15.83 24.27
CA LEU A 66 18.86 14.89 23.67
C LEU A 66 19.90 15.66 22.88
N SER A 67 21.18 15.29 23.04
CA SER A 67 22.28 15.87 22.27
C SER A 67 22.02 15.71 20.77
N ILE A 68 22.60 16.61 19.97
CA ILE A 68 22.51 16.55 18.51
C ILE A 68 22.99 15.18 18.02
N GLU A 69 24.08 14.67 18.60
CA GLU A 69 24.64 13.37 18.28
C GLU A 69 23.68 12.21 18.60
N HIS A 70 23.05 12.23 19.78
CA HIS A 70 22.07 11.20 20.15
C HIS A 70 20.85 11.25 19.23
N ARG A 71 20.36 12.45 18.90
CA ARG A 71 19.26 12.62 17.93
C ARG A 71 19.63 12.08 16.55
N LYS A 72 20.86 12.32 16.09
CA LYS A 72 21.39 11.78 14.83
C LYS A 72 21.43 10.25 14.86
N LYS A 73 21.99 9.65 15.91
CA LYS A 73 22.02 8.19 16.11
C LYS A 73 20.62 7.56 16.10
N LEU A 74 19.65 8.20 16.77
CA LEU A 74 18.25 7.76 16.74
C LEU A 74 17.65 7.85 15.32
N SER A 75 17.93 8.94 14.60
CA SER A 75 17.47 9.13 13.22
C SER A 75 18.07 8.08 12.27
N GLU A 76 19.38 7.84 12.32
CA GLU A 76 20.08 6.88 11.47
C GLU A 76 19.55 5.45 11.62
N ARG A 77 19.17 5.06 12.84
CA ARG A 77 18.55 3.74 13.10
C ARG A 77 17.19 3.56 12.42
N GLN A 78 16.51 4.65 12.09
CA GLN A 78 15.18 4.63 11.48
C GLN A 78 15.23 4.66 9.94
N LEU A 79 16.41 4.79 9.33
CA LEU A 79 16.58 4.92 7.89
C LEU A 79 16.73 3.56 7.19
N GLY A 80 16.01 3.39 6.09
CA GLY A 80 16.18 2.28 5.15
C GLY A 80 16.22 0.91 5.84
N SER A 81 17.21 0.09 5.47
CA SER A 81 17.41 -1.27 5.99
C SER A 81 17.67 -1.36 7.49
N LYS A 82 18.08 -0.26 8.15
CA LYS A 82 18.27 -0.22 9.61
C LYS A 82 16.94 -0.26 10.36
N ASN A 83 15.84 0.14 9.70
CA ASN A 83 14.51 0.06 10.26
C ASN A 83 13.87 -1.29 9.93
N HIS A 84 13.56 -2.09 10.96
CA HIS A 84 12.91 -3.39 10.80
C HIS A 84 11.55 -3.34 10.09
N ALA A 85 10.87 -2.19 10.11
CA ALA A 85 9.61 -1.98 9.39
C ALA A 85 9.81 -1.65 7.90
N TRP A 86 11.05 -1.41 7.45
CA TRP A 86 11.35 -1.06 6.07
C TRP A 86 11.23 -2.27 5.15
N LYS A 87 10.31 -2.17 4.19
CA LYS A 87 10.02 -3.22 3.20
C LYS A 87 10.71 -2.94 1.87
N GLY A 88 12.02 -2.70 1.92
CA GLY A 88 12.82 -2.42 0.72
C GLY A 88 12.43 -1.14 -0.03
N GLY A 89 11.74 -0.20 0.65
CA GLY A 89 11.24 1.03 0.03
C GLY A 89 10.02 0.83 -0.87
N ARG A 90 9.35 -0.34 -0.80
CA ARG A 90 8.13 -0.65 -1.55
C ARG A 90 6.90 -0.50 -0.66
N LEU A 91 5.96 0.33 -1.05
CA LEU A 91 4.75 0.66 -0.28
C LEU A 91 3.51 0.65 -1.19
N THR A 92 2.33 0.52 -0.61
CA THR A 92 1.06 0.75 -1.31
C THR A 92 0.50 2.08 -0.85
N ASN A 93 0.16 2.98 -1.78
CA ASN A 93 -0.47 4.25 -1.45
C ASN A 93 -1.97 4.07 -1.15
N SER A 94 -2.61 5.12 -0.65
CA SER A 94 -4.06 5.13 -0.37
C SER A 94 -4.92 4.85 -1.61
N ALA A 95 -4.41 5.19 -2.80
CA ALA A 95 -5.09 4.95 -4.07
C ALA A 95 -4.94 3.51 -4.59
N GLY A 96 -4.19 2.63 -3.91
CA GLY A 96 -3.98 1.23 -4.26
C GLY A 96 -2.80 0.95 -5.21
N TYR A 97 -2.03 1.98 -5.60
CA TYR A 97 -0.83 1.82 -6.40
C TYR A 97 0.37 1.45 -5.55
N ILE A 98 1.27 0.66 -6.12
CA ILE A 98 2.57 0.38 -5.52
C ILE A 98 3.54 1.50 -5.88
N ILE A 99 4.24 2.02 -4.87
CA ILE A 99 5.28 3.02 -4.99
C ILE A 99 6.61 2.47 -4.49
N ILE A 100 7.70 2.85 -5.16
CA ILE A 100 9.07 2.43 -4.85
C ILE A 100 9.91 3.65 -4.56
N LYS A 101 10.71 3.59 -3.49
CA LYS A 101 11.69 4.62 -3.12
C LYS A 101 12.80 4.66 -4.19
N LYS A 102 12.83 5.74 -4.96
CA LYS A 102 13.85 6.06 -5.96
C LYS A 102 14.10 7.57 -5.87
N SER A 103 14.98 7.96 -4.96
CA SER A 103 15.39 9.37 -4.77
C SER A 103 16.06 9.96 -6.01
N ASP A 104 16.71 9.11 -6.80
CA ASP A 104 17.53 9.53 -7.94
C ASP A 104 16.70 9.68 -9.23
N HIS A 105 15.41 9.34 -9.19
CA HIS A 105 14.54 9.41 -10.35
C HIS A 105 14.09 10.86 -10.59
N PRO A 106 14.25 11.40 -11.81
CA PRO A 106 14.00 12.82 -12.09
C PRO A 106 12.55 13.24 -11.82
N PHE A 107 11.60 12.33 -12.04
CA PHE A 107 10.17 12.56 -11.79
C PHE A 107 9.66 11.89 -10.50
N CYS A 108 10.51 11.74 -9.48
CA CYS A 108 10.05 11.27 -8.18
C CYS A 108 9.23 12.33 -7.44
N GLY A 109 8.26 11.89 -6.63
CA GLY A 109 7.52 12.81 -5.77
C GLY A 109 8.39 13.41 -4.67
N ILE A 110 7.85 14.37 -3.91
CA ILE A 110 8.58 15.09 -2.83
C ILE A 110 9.26 14.17 -1.80
N HIS A 111 8.73 12.97 -1.59
CA HIS A 111 9.30 11.98 -0.69
C HIS A 111 10.22 10.98 -1.38
N GLY A 112 10.65 11.21 -2.63
CA GLY A 112 11.55 10.35 -3.39
C GLY A 112 10.92 9.00 -3.78
N TYR A 113 9.59 8.96 -3.99
CA TYR A 113 8.87 7.76 -4.41
C TYR A 113 8.36 7.91 -5.84
N VAL A 114 8.37 6.81 -6.59
CA VAL A 114 7.85 6.70 -7.97
C VAL A 114 6.87 5.52 -8.02
N MET A 115 5.86 5.59 -8.88
CA MET A 115 4.92 4.48 -9.06
C MET A 115 5.60 3.29 -9.78
N GLU A 116 5.40 2.07 -9.28
CA GLU A 116 6.06 0.87 -9.81
C GLU A 116 5.70 0.60 -11.27
N HIS A 117 4.43 0.76 -11.66
CA HIS A 117 4.01 0.62 -13.05
C HIS A 117 4.77 1.56 -14.00
N ARG A 118 5.07 2.79 -13.54
CA ARG A 118 5.83 3.77 -14.30
C ARG A 118 7.24 3.28 -14.57
N LEU A 119 7.93 2.83 -13.51
CA LEU A 119 9.29 2.29 -13.63
C LEU A 119 9.35 1.06 -14.54
N VAL A 120 8.34 0.19 -14.49
CA VAL A 120 8.26 -0.99 -15.38
C VAL A 120 8.15 -0.54 -16.83
N MET A 121 7.25 0.39 -17.15
CA MET A 121 7.07 0.88 -18.52
C MET A 121 8.28 1.66 -19.03
N GLU A 122 8.90 2.51 -18.20
CA GLU A 122 10.13 3.25 -18.56
C GLU A 122 11.27 2.28 -18.91
N LYS A 123 11.40 1.17 -18.17
CA LYS A 123 12.38 0.13 -18.47
C LYS A 123 12.13 -0.56 -19.81
N ILE A 124 10.86 -0.76 -20.18
CA ILE A 124 10.48 -1.40 -21.46
C ILE A 124 10.78 -0.47 -22.64
N ILE A 125 10.46 0.82 -22.51
CA ILE A 125 10.63 1.81 -23.60
C ILE A 125 12.09 2.31 -23.67
N GLY A 126 12.85 2.21 -22.58
CA GLY A 126 14.24 2.66 -22.52
C GLY A 126 14.40 4.18 -22.38
N ARG A 127 13.34 4.90 -22.00
CA ARG A 127 13.36 6.32 -21.65
C ARG A 127 12.38 6.62 -20.51
N TYR A 128 12.50 7.80 -19.90
CA TYR A 128 11.50 8.29 -18.97
C TYR A 128 10.18 8.58 -19.68
N LEU A 129 9.07 8.38 -18.97
CA LEU A 129 7.76 8.76 -19.47
C LEU A 129 7.58 10.28 -19.41
N GLU A 130 6.87 10.81 -20.39
CA GLU A 130 6.50 12.21 -20.41
C GLU A 130 5.33 12.48 -19.44
N PRO A 131 5.11 13.74 -19.02
CA PRO A 131 4.02 14.10 -18.11
C PRO A 131 2.61 13.81 -18.65
N PHE A 132 2.46 13.75 -19.99
CA PHE A 132 1.19 13.46 -20.67
C PHE A 132 0.97 11.96 -20.93
N GLU A 133 2.00 11.14 -20.72
CA GLU A 133 1.95 9.70 -20.85
C GLU A 133 1.46 9.06 -19.54
N ILE A 134 0.36 8.33 -19.64
CA ILE A 134 -0.35 7.70 -18.51
C ILE A 134 -0.37 6.21 -18.74
N ILE A 135 -0.13 5.44 -17.68
CA ILE A 135 -0.22 3.99 -17.75
C ILE A 135 -1.60 3.55 -17.25
N HIS A 136 -2.24 2.71 -18.06
CA HIS A 136 -3.50 2.08 -17.77
C HIS A 136 -3.29 0.60 -17.41
N HIS A 137 -3.96 0.12 -16.36
CA HIS A 137 -3.95 -1.30 -15.98
C HIS A 137 -5.12 -2.02 -16.65
N ARG A 138 -4.84 -2.96 -17.56
CA ARG A 138 -5.87 -3.64 -18.36
C ARG A 138 -6.88 -4.41 -17.49
N ASN A 139 -6.43 -5.03 -16.41
CA ASN A 139 -7.29 -5.74 -15.46
C ASN A 139 -7.91 -4.87 -14.36
N GLY A 140 -7.62 -3.56 -14.33
CA GLY A 140 -8.06 -2.64 -13.28
C GLY A 140 -7.41 -2.85 -11.90
N ILE A 141 -6.50 -3.83 -11.76
CA ILE A 141 -5.78 -4.14 -10.52
C ILE A 141 -4.49 -3.32 -10.48
N LYS A 142 -4.52 -2.21 -9.75
CA LYS A 142 -3.41 -1.24 -9.60
C LYS A 142 -2.11 -1.81 -9.01
N SER A 143 -2.21 -2.97 -8.36
CA SER A 143 -1.06 -3.67 -7.78
C SER A 143 -0.41 -4.68 -8.74
N ASP A 144 -1.04 -5.00 -9.87
CA ASP A 144 -0.53 -5.94 -10.86
C ASP A 144 0.26 -5.20 -11.94
N ASN A 145 1.57 -5.03 -11.69
CA ASN A 145 2.46 -4.26 -12.56
C ASN A 145 3.26 -5.11 -13.55
N ARG A 146 2.72 -6.28 -13.92
CA ARG A 146 3.32 -7.11 -14.97
C ARG A 146 3.24 -6.39 -16.33
N PRO A 147 4.30 -6.38 -17.15
CA PRO A 147 4.34 -5.67 -18.44
C PRO A 147 3.11 -5.90 -19.32
N GLU A 148 2.63 -7.15 -19.40
CA GLU A 148 1.47 -7.56 -20.19
C GLU A 148 0.13 -6.97 -19.71
N ASN A 149 0.09 -6.46 -18.47
CA ASN A 149 -1.09 -5.83 -17.88
C ASN A 149 -1.06 -4.28 -17.98
N LEU A 150 0.06 -3.71 -18.44
CA LEU A 150 0.25 -2.27 -18.52
C LEU A 150 0.10 -1.79 -19.96
N GLU A 151 -0.63 -0.69 -20.13
CA GLU A 151 -0.83 -0.05 -21.43
C GLU A 151 -0.42 1.42 -21.34
N LEU A 152 0.44 1.87 -22.25
CA LEU A 152 0.79 3.28 -22.35
C LEU A 152 -0.31 4.01 -23.11
N THR A 153 -0.91 4.99 -22.46
CA THR A 153 -1.98 5.82 -23.00
C THR A 153 -1.57 7.27 -22.92
N ILE A 154 -2.08 8.09 -23.84
CA ILE A 154 -1.94 9.54 -23.75
C ILE A 154 -3.25 10.04 -23.16
N ARG A 155 -3.16 10.98 -22.21
CA ARG A 155 -4.35 11.65 -21.67
C ARG A 155 -5.18 12.15 -22.87
N LYS A 156 -6.43 11.68 -23.03
CA LYS A 156 -7.28 12.04 -24.19
C LYS A 156 -7.29 13.56 -24.35
N ALA A 157 -6.58 14.06 -25.35
CA ALA A 157 -6.89 15.36 -25.92
C ALA A 157 -8.28 15.18 -26.53
N HIS A 158 -9.28 15.86 -25.99
CA HIS A 158 -10.61 15.86 -26.55
C HIS A 158 -10.52 16.44 -27.98
N LEU A 159 -10.72 15.58 -28.99
CA LEU A 159 -10.85 15.87 -30.43
C LEU A 159 -9.61 16.47 -31.14
N GLY A 160 -9.09 15.80 -32.17
CA GLY A 160 -8.08 16.31 -33.11
C GLY A 160 -7.02 15.29 -33.55
N LYS A 161 -6.14 15.66 -34.49
CA LYS A 161 -5.00 14.83 -34.93
C LYS A 161 -4.01 14.58 -33.79
N VAL A 162 -3.76 13.31 -33.49
CA VAL A 162 -2.69 12.84 -32.62
C VAL A 162 -1.54 12.34 -33.45
N ARG A 163 -0.34 12.77 -33.08
CA ARG A 163 0.91 12.41 -33.74
C ARG A 163 1.63 11.35 -32.93
N CYS A 164 1.99 10.23 -33.57
CA CYS A 164 2.74 9.18 -32.91
C CYS A 164 4.15 9.70 -32.52
N PRO A 165 4.56 9.59 -31.24
CA PRO A 165 5.87 10.06 -30.77
C PRO A 165 7.03 9.18 -31.26
N HIS A 166 6.74 8.04 -31.87
CA HIS A 166 7.75 7.06 -32.28
C HIS A 166 8.04 7.08 -33.80
N CYS A 167 7.07 7.49 -34.63
CA CYS A 167 7.21 7.49 -36.09
C CYS A 167 6.71 8.78 -36.77
N LEU A 168 6.34 9.79 -35.99
CA LEU A 168 5.96 11.14 -36.43
C LEU A 168 4.74 11.26 -37.36
N LYS A 169 4.01 10.16 -37.62
CA LYS A 169 2.76 10.20 -38.38
C LYS A 169 1.63 10.82 -37.56
N GLU A 170 0.87 11.72 -38.18
CA GLU A 170 -0.36 12.29 -37.64
C GLU A 170 -1.58 11.46 -38.03
N PHE A 171 -2.50 11.28 -37.08
CA PHE A 171 -3.79 10.64 -37.30
C PHE A 171 -4.88 11.34 -36.49
N SER A 172 -5.98 11.69 -37.14
CA SER A 172 -7.15 12.34 -36.52
C SER A 172 -7.80 11.43 -35.47
N ILE A 173 -7.80 11.86 -34.21
CA ILE A 173 -8.68 11.35 -33.15
C ILE A 173 -9.98 12.16 -33.24
N ARG A 174 -11.01 11.57 -33.85
CA ARG A 174 -12.40 12.08 -33.76
C ARG A 174 -12.99 11.81 -32.39
#